data_AF-A0A9D6KTJ6-F1
#
_entry.id   AF-A0A9D6KTJ6-F1
#
_cell.length_a   1.000
_cell.length_b   1.000
_cell.length_c   1.000
_cell.angle_alpha   90.00
_cell.angle_beta   90.00
_cell.angle_gamma   90.00
#
_symmetry.space_group_name_H-M   'P 1'
#
loop_
_entity.id
_entity.type
_entity.pdbx_description
1 polymer ?
#
loop_
_entity_poly.entity_id
_entity_poly.type
_entity_poly.pdbx_seq_one_letter_code
_entity_poly.pdbx_strand_id
1 'polypeptide(L)'
;MQVILLERVENLGSIGDEVKVRDGFARNFLLPQKKALRANDANRKSFEARRAEIEARNAEARAGAEKSSKTIDGKSYVLIRQAG
;
A
#
# COMPACT_ATOMS: atom_id res chain seq x y z
N MET A 1 -1.21 -1.51 -18.93
CA MET A 1 -0.99 -0.12 -18.47
C MET A 1 0.28 -0.03 -17.63
N GLN A 2 1.04 1.07 -17.72
CA GLN A 2 2.15 1.37 -16.81
C GLN A 2 1.66 2.24 -15.64
N VAL A 3 2.08 1.89 -14.43
CA VAL A 3 1.71 2.59 -13.20
C VAL A 3 2.91 2.73 -12.27
N ILE A 4 2.95 3.82 -11.51
CA ILE A 4 3.94 4.10 -10.47
C ILE A 4 3.29 3.82 -9.12
N LEU A 5 3.90 2.95 -8.31
CA LEU A 5 3.34 2.57 -7.01
C LEU A 5 3.58 3.65 -5.94
N LEU A 6 2.52 4.01 -5.22
CA LEU A 6 2.57 4.96 -4.10
C LEU A 6 2.73 4.25 -2.75
N GLU A 7 2.30 2.99 -2.68
CA GLU A 7 2.46 2.14 -1.51
C GLU A 7 3.08 0.79 -1.93
N ARG A 8 3.61 0.07 -0.95
CA ARG A 8 4.06 -1.31 -1.19
C ARG A 8 2.84 -2.18 -1.47
N VAL A 9 2.86 -2.87 -2.60
CA VAL A 9 1.82 -3.85 -2.97
C VAL A 9 2.46 -5.23 -3.04
N GLU A 10 1.91 -6.17 -2.28
CA GLU A 10 2.38 -7.55 -2.28
C GLU A 10 2.35 -8.15 -3.69
N ASN A 11 3.42 -8.88 -4.04
CA ASN A 11 3.62 -9.52 -5.35
C ASN A 11 3.75 -8.57 -6.55
N LEU A 12 3.87 -7.25 -6.32
CA LEU A 12 3.98 -6.28 -7.41
C LEU A 12 5.26 -5.45 -7.35
N GLY A 13 5.59 -4.88 -6.18
CA GLY A 13 6.77 -4.03 -6.06
C GLY A 13 6.76 -3.16 -4.80
N SER A 14 7.82 -2.35 -4.69
CA SER A 14 8.01 -1.36 -3.65
C SER A 14 7.51 0.02 -4.10
N ILE A 15 7.54 0.99 -3.19
CA ILE A 15 7.13 2.37 -3.49
C ILE A 15 8.07 2.95 -4.56
N GLY A 16 7.47 3.63 -5.54
CA GLY A 16 8.18 4.29 -6.62
C GLY A 16 8.54 3.39 -7.79
N ASP A 17 8.30 2.09 -7.69
CA ASP A 17 8.51 1.18 -8.81
C ASP A 17 7.50 1.44 -9.92
N GLU A 18 8.00 1.53 -11.15
CA GLU A 18 7.16 1.60 -12.34
C GLU A 18 6.92 0.18 -12.86
N VAL A 19 5.67 -0.28 -12.76
CA VAL A 19 5.29 -1.65 -13.08
C VAL A 19 4.26 -1.69 -14.21
N LYS A 20 4.39 -2.70 -15.06
CA LYS A 20 3.42 -2.98 -16.13
C LYS A 20 2.36 -3.95 -15.61
N VAL A 21 1.13 -3.47 -15.53
CA VAL A 21 -0.02 -4.25 -15.03
C VAL A 21 -1.13 -4.36 -16.06
N ARG A 22 -2.02 -5.32 -15.86
CA ARG A 22 -3.24 -5.46 -16.65
C ARG A 22 -4.15 -4.26 -16.40
N ASP A 23 -4.79 -3.77 -17.45
CA ASP A 23 -5.61 -2.56 -17.42
C ASP A 23 -6.76 -2.65 -16.40
N GLY A 24 -7.44 -3.79 -16.32
CA GLY A 24 -8.52 -4.01 -15.35
C GLY A 24 -8.04 -3.90 -13.89
N PHE A 25 -6.86 -4.43 -13.58
CA PHE A 25 -6.31 -4.37 -12.23
C PHE A 25 -6.00 -2.93 -11.82
N ALA A 26 -5.40 -2.15 -12.71
CA ALA A 26 -5.10 -0.78 -12.37
C ALA A 26 -6.33 0.14 -12.35
N ARG A 27 -7.32 -0.06 -13.25
CA ARG A 27 -8.54 0.76 -13.28
C ARG A 27 -9.49 0.46 -12.12
N ASN A 28 -9.61 -0.81 -11.71
CA ASN A 28 -10.60 -1.22 -10.72
C ASN A 28 -10.05 -1.28 -9.30
N PHE A 29 -8.74 -1.44 -9.12
CA PHE A 29 -8.12 -1.61 -7.81
C PHE A 29 -7.10 -0.51 -7.49
N LEU A 30 -6.03 -0.38 -8.28
CA LEU A 30 -4.90 0.48 -7.91
C LEU A 30 -5.23 1.99 -7.97
N LEU A 31 -5.90 2.45 -9.02
CA LEU A 31 -6.24 3.87 -9.20
C LEU A 31 -7.33 4.33 -8.23
N PRO A 32 -8.47 3.61 -8.04
CA PRO A 32 -9.51 4.05 -7.13
C PRO A 32 -9.06 4.07 -5.67
N GLN A 33 -8.21 3.12 -5.27
CA GLN A 33 -7.67 3.05 -3.91
C GLN A 33 -6.46 3.97 -3.69
N LYS A 34 -6.06 4.77 -4.69
CA LYS A 34 -4.90 5.68 -4.63
C LYS A 34 -3.58 4.98 -4.29
N LYS A 35 -3.45 3.71 -4.70
CA LYS A 35 -2.26 2.89 -4.46
C LYS A 35 -1.19 3.06 -5.55
N ALA A 36 -1.60 3.56 -6.70
CA ALA A 36 -0.70 3.85 -7.81
C ALA A 36 -1.18 5.05 -8.63
N LEU A 37 -0.25 5.69 -9.33
CA LEU A 37 -0.52 6.69 -10.36
C LEU A 37 -0.26 6.12 -11.74
N ARG A 38 -0.89 6.68 -12.77
CA ARG A 38 -0.49 6.36 -14.16
C ARG A 38 0.91 6.90 -14.41
N ALA A 39 1.75 6.10 -15.05
CA ALA A 39 3.08 6.54 -15.46
C ALA A 39 2.97 7.52 -16.64
N ASN A 40 2.83 8.80 -16.33
CA ASN A 40 2.97 9.90 -17.29
C ASN A 40 4.00 10.89 -16.73
N ASP A 41 4.54 11.75 -17.60
CA ASP A 41 5.64 12.65 -17.22
C ASP A 41 5.26 13.63 -16.09
N ALA A 42 4.00 14.06 -16.07
CA ALA A 42 3.47 14.91 -15.01
C ALA A 42 3.44 14.21 -13.64
N ASN A 43 3.00 12.95 -13.60
CA ASN A 43 2.92 12.16 -12.36
C ASN A 43 4.30 11.70 -11.89
N ARG A 44 5.25 11.49 -12.81
CA ARG A 44 6.64 11.19 -12.43
C ARG A 44 7.26 12.36 -11.66
N LYS A 45 7.10 13.59 -12.18
CA LYS A 45 7.58 14.81 -11.49
C LYS A 45 6.87 15.05 -10.15
N SER A 46 5.56 14.85 -10.09
CA SER A 46 4.81 15.02 -8.84
C SER A 46 5.13 13.94 -7.81
N PHE A 47 5.45 12.72 -8.25
CA PHE A 47 5.92 11.64 -7.41
C PHE A 47 7.29 11.95 -6.81
N GLU A 48 8.25 12.42 -7.61
CA GLU A 48 9.57 12.82 -7.12
C GLU A 48 9.49 13.91 -6.05
N ALA A 49 8.64 14.92 -6.25
CA ALA A 49 8.41 15.98 -5.27
C ALA A 49 7.79 15.47 -3.96
N ARG A 50 6.96 14.43 -4.02
CA ARG A 50 6.25 13.85 -2.86
C ARG A 50 6.92 12.62 -2.28
N ARG A 51 8.04 12.19 -2.85
CA ARG A 51 8.71 10.94 -2.45
C ARG A 51 9.08 10.93 -0.96
N ALA A 52 9.66 12.03 -0.48
CA ALA A 52 10.03 12.18 0.93
C ALA A 52 8.81 12.08 1.87
N GLU A 53 7.67 12.66 1.48
CA GLU A 53 6.42 12.62 2.27
C GLU A 53 5.84 11.19 2.31
N ILE A 54 5.87 10.49 1.18
CA ILE A 54 5.36 9.11 1.06
C ILE A 54 6.23 8.14 1.86
N GLU A 55 7.55 8.27 1.79
CA GLU A 55 8.49 7.46 2.58
C GLU A 55 8.31 7.68 4.09
N ALA A 56 8.15 8.95 4.52
CA ALA A 56 7.88 9.29 5.91
C ALA A 56 6.55 8.66 6.41
N ARG A 57 5.48 8.79 5.63
CA ARG A 57 4.18 8.21 5.97
C ARG A 57 4.20 6.68 6.07
N ASN A 58 4.99 6.01 5.23
CA ASN A 58 5.15 4.55 5.31
C ASN A 58 5.89 4.16 6.59
N ALA A 59 6.94 4.89 6.96
CA ALA A 59 7.67 4.64 8.21
C ALA A 59 6.75 4.80 9.43
N GLU A 60 5.90 5.83 9.45
CA GLU A 60 4.89 6.02 10.50
C GLU A 60 3.88 4.88 10.55
N ALA A 61 3.36 4.45 9.40
CA ALA A 61 2.41 3.33 9.32
C ALA A 61 3.03 2.02 9.82
N ARG A 62 4.30 1.77 9.46
CA ARG A 62 5.06 0.61 9.96
C ARG A 62 5.24 0.68 11.48
N ALA A 63 5.64 1.82 12.01
CA ALA A 63 5.79 2.01 13.46
C ALA A 63 4.46 1.85 14.21
N GLY A 64 3.34 2.30 13.62
CA GLY A 64 1.99 2.07 14.15
C GLY A 64 1.64 0.57 14.18
N ALA A 65 1.89 -0.14 13.09
CA ALA A 65 1.65 -1.58 13.00
C ALA A 65 2.49 -2.39 14.00
N GLU A 66 3.75 -2.03 14.21
CA GLU A 66 4.62 -2.66 15.21
C GLU A 66 4.08 -2.50 16.64
N LYS A 67 3.53 -1.33 16.99
CA LYS A 67 2.90 -1.10 18.30
C LYS A 67 1.64 -1.95 18.49
N SER A 68 0.80 -2.02 17.46
CA SER A 68 -0.40 -2.86 17.50
C SER A 68 -0.05 -4.35 17.59
N SER A 69 0.96 -4.80 16.85
CA SER A 69 1.46 -6.17 16.90
C SER A 69 1.87 -6.57 18.32
N LYS A 70 2.69 -5.76 19.00
CA LYS A 70 3.09 -6.00 20.41
C LYS A 70 1.91 -6.14 21.38
N THR A 71 0.78 -5.50 21.07
CA THR A 71 -0.41 -5.53 21.94
C THR A 71 -1.23 -6.82 21.78
N ILE A 72 -1.13 -7.46 20.60
CA ILE A 72 -1.89 -8.65 20.22
C ILE A 72 -1.02 -9.91 20.40
N ASP A 73 0.30 -9.76 20.32
CA ASP A 73 1.25 -10.85 20.48
C ASP A 73 1.11 -11.50 21.86
N GLY A 74 0.80 -12.81 21.87
CA GLY A 74 0.58 -13.58 23.10
C GLY A 74 -0.83 -13.52 23.71
N LYS A 75 -1.79 -12.80 23.12
CA LYS A 75 -3.19 -12.81 23.60
C LYS A 75 -4.01 -13.90 22.90
N SER A 76 -4.53 -14.86 23.68
CA SER A 76 -5.51 -15.83 23.17
C SER A 76 -6.93 -15.30 23.30
N TYR A 77 -7.65 -15.21 22.19
CA TYR A 77 -9.08 -14.88 22.20
C TYR A 77 -9.89 -16.16 22.02
N VAL A 78 -10.64 -16.55 23.05
CA VAL A 78 -11.54 -17.71 22.99
C VAL A 78 -12.88 -17.26 22.42
N LEU A 79 -13.14 -17.62 21.16
CA LEU A 79 -14.41 -17.38 20.48
C LEU A 79 -15.40 -18.49 20.85
N ILE A 80 -16.31 -18.20 21.77
CA ILE A 80 -17.42 -19.11 22.10
C ILE A 80 -18.56 -18.79 21.14
N ARG A 81 -18.88 -19.72 20.23
CA ARG A 81 -20.12 -19.68 19.45
C ARG A 81 -21.05 -20.77 19.96
N GLN A 82 -22.32 -20.44 20.21
CA GLN A 82 -23.32 -21.46 20.48
C GLN A 82 -23.67 -22.14 19.14
N ALA A 83 -23.47 -23.45 19.04
CA ALA A 83 -24.01 -24.24 17.95
C ALA A 83 -25.47 -24.56 18.29
N GLY A 84 -26.39 -24.01 17.51
CA GLY A 84 -27.81 -24.35 17.48
C GLY A 84 -28.20 -24.57 16.04
#